data_AF-A0A2T5G9A3-F1
#
_entry.id   AF-A0A2T5G9A3-F1
#
_cell.length_a   1.000
_cell.length_b   1.000
_cell.length_c   1.000
_cell.angle_alpha   90.00
_cell.angle_beta   90.00
_cell.angle_gamma   90.00
#
_symmetry.space_group_name_H-M   'P 1'
#
loop_
_entity.id
_entity.type
_entity.pdbx_description
1 polymer ?
#
loop_
_entity_poly.entity_id
_entity_poly.type
_entity_poly.pdbx_seq_one_letter_code
_entity_poly.pdbx_strand_id
1 'polypeptide(L)'
;MSFVPLPKLRVLFVCMGNICRSPLAEMLFRHYVEALGLEGRVRCDSAGTGNWHVGEPPCEGTLATARRLGLRWEGVRARQIGPQDFAEFDYILAMDRENLIALERLLRAYRVRPRGKIDLLLAYAPHVGAEEVPDPYFDGRHEEVYVYVDEGVRGFLRHLLAERPHELGLRPEEARDVLHRLEALRTGP
;
A
#
# COMPACT_ATOMS: atom_id res chain seq x y z
N MET A 1 5.17 -20.88 -24.30
CA MET A 1 4.80 -19.55 -23.75
C MET A 1 3.82 -19.79 -22.63
N SER A 2 4.28 -19.75 -21.37
CA SER A 2 3.43 -19.92 -20.20
C SER A 2 2.55 -18.68 -20.04
N PHE A 3 1.24 -18.87 -20.16
CA PHE A 3 0.24 -17.87 -19.80
C PHE A 3 0.28 -17.72 -18.28
N VAL A 4 1.02 -16.72 -17.77
CA VAL A 4 0.94 -16.35 -16.36
C VAL A 4 -0.32 -15.50 -16.23
N PRO A 5 -1.40 -15.98 -15.59
CA PRO A 5 -2.59 -15.17 -15.39
C PRO A 5 -2.20 -13.90 -14.62
N LEU A 6 -2.70 -12.75 -15.08
CA LEU A 6 -2.45 -11.49 -14.40
C LEU A 6 -2.94 -11.56 -12.94
N PRO A 7 -2.25 -10.91 -11.98
CA PRO A 7 -2.67 -10.86 -10.59
C PRO A 7 -4.12 -10.38 -10.51
N LYS A 8 -4.95 -11.12 -9.76
CA LYS A 8 -6.40 -10.86 -9.70
C LYS A 8 -6.71 -9.60 -8.89
N LEU A 9 -5.93 -9.33 -7.84
CA LEU A 9 -6.16 -8.23 -6.92
C LEU A 9 -5.15 -7.09 -7.12
N ARG A 10 -5.63 -5.85 -7.10
CA ARG A 10 -4.79 -4.65 -7.27
C ARG A 10 -5.00 -3.67 -6.12
N VAL A 11 -3.90 -3.25 -5.51
CA VAL A 11 -3.89 -2.36 -4.34
C VAL A 11 -3.13 -1.07 -4.66
N LEU A 12 -3.73 0.10 -4.44
CA LEU A 12 -3.09 1.40 -4.63
C LEU A 12 -2.91 2.09 -3.29
N PHE A 13 -1.68 2.44 -2.92
CA PHE A 13 -1.40 3.25 -1.75
C PHE A 13 -1.37 4.73 -2.12
N VAL A 14 -2.08 5.58 -1.37
CA VAL A 14 -2.22 7.00 -1.72
C VAL A 14 -1.82 7.91 -0.57
N CYS A 15 -0.87 8.81 -0.83
CA CYS A 15 -0.58 9.94 0.06
C CYS A 15 -0.66 11.27 -0.71
N MET A 16 -0.29 12.39 -0.09
CA MET A 16 -0.35 13.69 -0.77
C MET A 16 0.66 13.82 -1.92
N GLY A 17 1.95 13.71 -1.62
CA GLY A 17 3.04 13.98 -2.57
C GLY A 17 3.65 12.75 -3.26
N ASN A 18 3.28 11.54 -2.83
CA ASN A 18 3.82 10.26 -3.33
C ASN A 18 5.35 10.11 -3.33
N ILE A 19 6.01 10.72 -2.34
CA ILE A 19 7.46 10.58 -2.12
C ILE A 19 7.81 9.98 -0.75
N CYS A 20 6.97 10.14 0.27
CA CYS A 20 7.26 9.66 1.62
C CYS A 20 6.50 8.36 1.96
N ARG A 21 5.20 8.49 2.27
CA ARG A 21 4.37 7.46 2.91
C ARG A 21 3.89 6.36 1.96
N SER A 22 3.22 6.72 0.86
CA SER A 22 2.70 5.73 -0.08
C SER A 22 3.78 4.93 -0.82
N PRO A 23 4.95 5.51 -1.18
CA PRO A 23 6.06 4.70 -1.68
C PRO A 23 6.58 3.68 -0.66
N LEU A 24 6.67 4.08 0.63
CA LEU A 24 7.07 3.15 1.69
C LEU A 24 6.09 1.98 1.82
N ALA A 25 4.78 2.28 1.77
CA ALA A 25 3.74 1.26 1.79
C ALA A 25 3.83 0.31 0.59
N GLU A 26 4.08 0.82 -0.61
CA GLU A 26 4.28 0.00 -1.81
C GLU A 26 5.48 -0.95 -1.64
N MET A 27 6.62 -0.43 -1.19
CA MET A 27 7.85 -1.22 -1.02
C MET A 27 7.69 -2.32 0.05
N LEU A 28 7.08 -2.00 1.18
CA LEU A 28 6.79 -2.97 2.24
C LEU A 28 5.79 -4.02 1.75
N PHE A 29 4.71 -3.60 1.10
CA PHE A 29 3.71 -4.54 0.58
C PHE A 29 4.32 -5.48 -0.47
N ARG A 30 5.12 -4.97 -1.40
CA ARG A 30 5.87 -5.80 -2.38
C ARG A 30 6.77 -6.80 -1.68
N HIS A 31 7.53 -6.36 -0.68
CA HIS A 31 8.41 -7.24 0.10
C HIS A 31 7.64 -8.40 0.74
N TYR A 32 6.50 -8.12 1.39
CA TYR A 32 5.68 -9.18 1.99
C TYR A 32 5.03 -10.10 0.96
N VAL A 33 4.51 -9.54 -0.14
CA VAL A 33 3.90 -10.33 -1.21
C VAL A 33 4.92 -11.30 -1.81
N GLU A 34 6.16 -10.85 -2.03
CA GLU A 34 7.28 -11.68 -2.48
C GLU A 34 7.63 -12.76 -1.43
N ALA A 35 7.82 -12.36 -0.16
CA ALA A 35 8.16 -13.29 0.92
C ALA A 35 7.09 -14.38 1.17
N LEU A 36 5.82 -14.09 0.87
CA LEU A 36 4.69 -14.99 1.07
C LEU A 36 4.35 -15.83 -0.17
N GLY A 37 4.95 -15.56 -1.33
CA GLY A 37 4.66 -16.23 -2.60
C GLY A 37 3.30 -15.83 -3.20
N LEU A 38 2.92 -14.55 -3.06
CA LEU A 38 1.64 -14.01 -3.49
C LEU A 38 1.73 -13.14 -4.77
N GLU A 39 2.89 -13.07 -5.43
CA GLU A 39 3.17 -12.17 -6.57
C GLU A 39 2.23 -12.44 -7.78
N GLY A 40 1.82 -13.69 -7.97
CA GLY A 40 0.85 -14.08 -9.00
C GLY A 40 -0.61 -13.79 -8.63
N ARG A 41 -0.89 -13.32 -7.42
CA ARG A 41 -2.24 -13.19 -6.85
C ARG A 41 -2.63 -11.74 -6.59
N VAL A 42 -1.70 -10.95 -6.09
CA VAL A 42 -1.89 -9.53 -5.80
C VAL A 42 -0.71 -8.71 -6.30
N ARG A 43 -1.01 -7.51 -6.80
CA ARG A 43 -0.01 -6.48 -7.13
C ARG A 43 -0.37 -5.17 -6.46
N CYS A 44 0.62 -4.31 -6.29
CA CYS A 44 0.39 -2.96 -5.80
C CYS A 44 1.09 -1.90 -6.64
N ASP A 45 0.72 -0.66 -6.37
CA ASP A 45 1.33 0.57 -6.87
C ASP A 45 1.14 1.68 -5.82
N SER A 46 1.73 2.85 -6.02
CA SER A 46 1.48 4.04 -5.21
C SER A 46 1.22 5.29 -6.05
N ALA A 47 0.46 6.23 -5.49
CA ALA A 47 0.15 7.49 -6.14
C ALA A 47 -0.01 8.65 -5.14
N GLY A 48 -0.04 9.86 -5.69
CA GLY A 48 -0.22 11.13 -5.00
C GLY A 48 -1.55 11.77 -5.35
N THR A 49 -2.20 12.42 -4.40
CA THR A 49 -3.35 13.29 -4.71
C THR A 49 -2.90 14.59 -5.39
N GLY A 50 -1.70 15.05 -5.07
CA GLY A 50 -1.01 16.15 -5.74
C GLY A 50 -0.05 15.69 -6.84
N ASN A 51 0.51 16.66 -7.56
CA ASN A 51 1.39 16.44 -8.71
C ASN A 51 2.77 17.11 -8.60
N TRP A 52 3.12 17.66 -7.43
CA TRP A 52 4.36 18.44 -7.25
C TRP A 52 5.64 17.66 -7.53
N HIS A 53 5.63 16.35 -7.27
CA HIS A 53 6.82 15.49 -7.33
C HIS A 53 6.75 14.47 -8.47
N VAL A 54 5.86 14.63 -9.46
CA VAL A 54 5.70 13.61 -10.52
C VAL A 54 7.03 13.32 -11.22
N GLY A 55 7.42 12.05 -11.26
CA GLY A 55 8.67 11.56 -11.83
C GLY A 55 9.85 11.54 -10.85
N GLU A 56 9.71 12.11 -9.65
CA GLU A 56 10.76 12.08 -8.63
C GLU A 56 10.85 10.71 -7.94
N PRO A 57 12.05 10.31 -7.45
CA PRO A 57 12.17 9.16 -6.58
C PRO A 57 11.51 9.41 -5.20
N PRO A 58 11.31 8.37 -4.38
CA PRO A 58 10.97 8.55 -2.97
C PRO A 58 11.97 9.48 -2.27
N CYS A 59 11.51 10.19 -1.25
CA CYS A 59 12.35 11.12 -0.50
C CYS A 59 13.51 10.41 0.21
N GLU A 60 14.56 11.15 0.55
CA GLU A 60 15.77 10.58 1.13
C GLU A 60 15.50 9.80 2.42
N GLY A 61 14.61 10.30 3.29
CA GLY A 61 14.22 9.62 4.52
C GLY A 61 13.55 8.26 4.26
N THR A 62 12.62 8.20 3.31
CA THR A 62 11.99 6.94 2.89
C THR A 62 13.01 5.98 2.26
N LEU A 63 13.95 6.47 1.45
CA LEU A 63 15.01 5.64 0.87
C LEU A 63 16.00 5.14 1.91
N ALA A 64 16.31 5.93 2.95
CA ALA A 64 17.14 5.51 4.06
C ALA A 64 16.48 4.36 4.84
N THR A 65 15.18 4.48 5.15
CA THR A 65 14.39 3.40 5.75
C THR A 65 14.39 2.15 4.85
N ALA A 66 14.15 2.31 3.55
CA ALA A 66 14.14 1.19 2.61
C ALA A 66 15.48 0.46 2.54
N ARG A 67 16.61 1.19 2.52
CA ARG A 67 17.96 0.61 2.60
C ARG A 67 18.18 -0.18 3.87
N ARG A 68 17.82 0.40 5.02
CA ARG A 68 17.98 -0.25 6.35
C ARG A 68 17.21 -1.57 6.43
N LEU A 69 16.05 -1.63 5.80
CA LEU A 69 15.16 -2.80 5.79
C LEU A 69 15.45 -3.77 4.64
N GLY A 70 16.38 -3.45 3.73
CA GLY A 70 16.66 -4.27 2.54
C GLY A 70 15.49 -4.32 1.55
N LEU A 71 14.64 -3.30 1.51
CA LEU A 71 13.51 -3.21 0.58
C LEU A 71 14.00 -2.84 -0.82
N ARG A 72 13.32 -3.36 -1.84
CA ARG A 72 13.52 -2.99 -3.23
C ARG A 72 12.69 -1.75 -3.56
N TRP A 73 13.32 -0.74 -4.16
CA TRP A 73 12.68 0.53 -4.58
C TRP A 73 12.84 0.81 -6.07
N GLU A 74 13.38 -0.14 -6.84
CA GLU A 74 13.54 0.02 -8.28
C GLU A 74 12.16 0.19 -8.94
N GLY A 75 12.07 1.23 -9.79
CA GLY A 75 10.84 1.58 -10.49
C GLY A 75 9.85 2.43 -9.69
N VAL A 76 10.03 2.58 -8.38
CA VAL A 76 9.14 3.42 -7.56
C VAL A 76 9.39 4.89 -7.89
N ARG A 77 8.37 5.56 -8.41
CA ARG A 77 8.43 6.97 -8.82
C ARG A 77 7.11 7.64 -8.50
N ALA A 78 7.20 8.88 -8.03
CA ALA A 78 6.04 9.66 -7.72
C ALA A 78 5.18 9.87 -8.98
N ARG A 79 3.88 9.67 -8.86
CA ARG A 79 2.87 9.95 -9.89
C ARG A 79 1.60 10.49 -9.25
N GLN A 80 0.83 11.25 -10.02
CA GLN A 80 -0.51 11.64 -9.58
C GLN A 80 -1.50 10.51 -9.85
N ILE A 81 -2.47 10.34 -8.96
CA ILE A 81 -3.61 9.46 -9.19
C ILE A 81 -4.49 10.01 -10.32
N GLY A 82 -4.92 9.14 -11.23
CA GLY A 82 -5.78 9.47 -12.38
C GLY A 82 -7.13 8.74 -12.36
N PRO A 83 -8.05 9.07 -13.29
CA PRO A 83 -9.36 8.45 -13.37
C PRO A 83 -9.30 6.93 -13.59
N GLN A 84 -8.27 6.44 -14.31
CA GLN A 84 -8.08 5.01 -14.58
C GLN A 84 -7.78 4.22 -13.31
N ASP A 85 -7.08 4.82 -12.34
CA ASP A 85 -6.75 4.16 -11.08
C ASP A 85 -8.03 3.73 -10.34
N PHE A 86 -9.05 4.59 -10.33
CA PHE A 86 -10.34 4.28 -9.71
C PHE A 86 -11.08 3.13 -10.40
N ALA A 87 -10.82 2.88 -11.69
CA ALA A 87 -11.42 1.80 -12.45
C ALA A 87 -10.61 0.50 -12.38
N GLU A 88 -9.32 0.59 -12.07
CA GLU A 88 -8.41 -0.54 -12.09
C GLU A 88 -8.20 -1.18 -10.72
N PHE A 89 -8.10 -0.37 -9.66
CA PHE A 89 -7.72 -0.86 -8.34
C PHE A 89 -8.92 -1.34 -7.52
N ASP A 90 -8.76 -2.50 -6.89
CA ASP A 90 -9.78 -3.12 -6.05
C ASP A 90 -9.72 -2.56 -4.61
N TYR A 91 -8.55 -2.06 -4.20
CA TYR A 91 -8.35 -1.31 -2.97
C TYR A 91 -7.53 -0.05 -3.23
N ILE A 92 -8.00 1.10 -2.74
CA ILE A 92 -7.26 2.36 -2.71
C ILE A 92 -7.12 2.76 -1.24
N LEU A 93 -5.90 2.65 -0.70
CA LEU A 93 -5.60 2.81 0.71
C LEU A 93 -4.91 4.15 0.95
N ALA A 94 -5.66 5.08 1.55
CA ALA A 94 -5.21 6.42 1.88
C ALA A 94 -4.40 6.43 3.19
N MET A 95 -3.39 7.29 3.27
CA MET A 95 -2.56 7.42 4.48
C MET A 95 -3.23 8.25 5.58
N ASP A 96 -4.03 9.25 5.21
CA ASP A 96 -4.76 10.13 6.13
C ASP A 96 -6.13 10.54 5.56
N ARG A 97 -6.95 11.21 6.36
CA ARG A 97 -8.29 11.70 5.98
C ARG A 97 -8.24 12.82 4.97
N GLU A 98 -7.19 13.64 4.93
CA GLU A 98 -7.03 14.65 3.89
C GLU A 98 -6.89 14.00 2.51
N ASN A 99 -6.17 12.87 2.44
CA ASN A 99 -6.04 12.07 1.24
C ASN A 99 -7.39 11.45 0.85
N LEU A 100 -8.18 10.94 1.80
CA LEU A 100 -9.55 10.48 1.52
C LEU A 100 -10.43 11.60 0.95
N ILE A 101 -10.44 12.77 1.59
CA ILE A 101 -11.22 13.93 1.12
C ILE A 101 -10.77 14.33 -0.29
N ALA A 102 -9.46 14.31 -0.57
CA ALA A 102 -8.93 14.59 -1.89
C ALA A 102 -9.36 13.54 -2.92
N LEU A 103 -9.31 12.25 -2.58
CA LEU A 103 -9.80 11.16 -3.44
C LEU A 103 -11.29 11.32 -3.78
N GLU A 104 -12.13 11.66 -2.80
CA GLU A 104 -13.55 11.94 -3.04
C GLU A 104 -13.79 13.15 -3.95
N ARG A 105 -12.99 14.21 -3.79
CA ARG A 105 -13.03 15.38 -4.69
C ARG A 105 -12.64 14.99 -6.12
N LEU A 106 -11.62 14.16 -6.28
CA LEU A 106 -11.17 13.65 -7.58
C LEU A 106 -12.22 12.75 -8.23
N LEU A 107 -12.86 11.85 -7.48
CA LEU A 107 -13.98 11.04 -7.99
C LEU A 107 -15.10 11.92 -8.57
N ARG A 108 -15.49 12.97 -7.86
CA ARG A 108 -16.50 13.94 -8.34
C ARG A 108 -16.02 14.71 -9.57
N ALA A 109 -14.77 15.19 -9.55
CA ALA A 109 -14.19 15.95 -10.65
C ALA A 109 -14.09 15.12 -11.94
N TYR A 110 -13.63 13.87 -11.84
CA TYR A 110 -13.53 12.94 -12.97
C TYR A 110 -14.86 12.32 -13.37
N ARG A 111 -15.91 12.47 -12.55
CA ARG A 111 -17.24 11.87 -12.76
C ARG A 111 -17.17 10.34 -12.89
N VAL A 112 -16.30 9.72 -12.10
CA VAL A 112 -16.11 8.27 -12.06
C VAL A 112 -16.63 7.70 -10.74
N ARG A 113 -16.90 6.39 -10.73
CA ARG A 113 -17.15 5.64 -9.49
C ARG A 113 -15.98 4.71 -9.25
N PRO A 114 -15.52 4.54 -8.00
CA PRO A 114 -14.48 3.56 -7.72
C PRO A 114 -15.04 2.16 -7.98
N ARG A 115 -14.25 1.34 -8.68
CA ARG A 115 -14.48 -0.10 -8.81
C ARG A 115 -14.35 -0.77 -7.43
N GLY A 116 -13.31 -0.38 -6.72
CA GLY A 116 -12.88 -0.99 -5.47
C GLY A 116 -13.26 -0.22 -4.22
N LYS A 117 -12.77 -0.72 -3.08
CA LYS A 117 -12.91 -0.07 -1.79
C LYS A 117 -11.88 1.06 -1.66
N ILE A 118 -12.31 2.21 -1.15
CA ILE A 118 -11.42 3.28 -0.70
C ILE A 118 -11.49 3.31 0.83
N ASP A 119 -10.34 3.26 1.51
CA ASP A 119 -10.28 3.24 2.98
C ASP A 119 -8.95 3.83 3.50
N LEU A 120 -8.86 4.06 4.81
CA LEU A 120 -7.58 4.37 5.46
C LEU A 120 -6.74 3.12 5.61
N LEU A 121 -5.42 3.25 5.44
CA LEU A 121 -4.49 2.15 5.68
C LEU A 121 -4.59 1.64 7.14
N LEU A 122 -4.63 2.56 8.12
CA LEU A 122 -4.69 2.18 9.53
C LEU A 122 -6.06 1.67 10.00
N ALA A 123 -7.10 1.72 9.16
CA ALA A 123 -8.35 1.01 9.44
C ALA A 123 -8.12 -0.51 9.60
N TYR A 124 -7.04 -1.03 9.03
CA TYR A 124 -6.62 -2.43 9.12
C TYR A 124 -5.65 -2.73 10.27
N ALA A 125 -5.26 -1.71 11.05
CA ALA A 125 -4.34 -1.85 12.19
C ALA A 125 -4.83 -1.08 13.42
N PRO A 126 -6.07 -1.34 13.91
CA PRO A 126 -6.66 -0.56 15.01
C PRO A 126 -5.89 -0.69 16.33
N HIS A 127 -5.11 -1.77 16.51
CA HIS A 127 -4.27 -2.00 17.70
C HIS A 127 -3.12 -0.99 17.85
N VAL A 128 -2.77 -0.27 16.78
CA VAL A 128 -1.73 0.78 16.79
C VAL A 128 -2.20 2.02 17.57
N GLY A 129 -3.50 2.20 17.77
CA GLY A 129 -4.05 3.34 18.52
C GLY A 129 -3.98 4.68 17.78
N ALA A 130 -3.74 4.65 16.46
CA ALA A 130 -3.80 5.81 15.58
C ALA A 130 -4.71 5.53 14.39
N GLU A 131 -5.44 6.53 13.94
CA GLU A 131 -6.35 6.42 12.79
C GLU A 131 -5.67 6.78 11.46
N GLU A 132 -4.60 7.56 11.49
CA GLU A 132 -3.92 8.12 10.31
C GLU A 132 -2.40 7.92 10.42
N VAL A 133 -1.75 7.78 9.27
CA VAL A 133 -0.28 7.76 9.16
C VAL A 133 0.22 9.20 9.15
N PRO A 134 0.97 9.65 10.18
CA PRO A 134 1.51 11.00 10.24
C PRO A 134 2.38 11.34 9.02
N ASP A 135 2.33 12.57 8.51
CA ASP A 135 3.16 12.98 7.39
C ASP A 135 4.57 13.40 7.85
N PRO A 136 5.64 12.67 7.47
CA PRO A 136 6.99 12.99 7.94
C PRO A 136 7.66 14.11 7.12
N TYR A 137 6.99 14.62 6.07
CA TYR A 137 7.61 15.50 5.08
C TYR A 137 8.22 16.77 5.70
N PHE A 138 7.59 17.34 6.73
CA PHE A 138 8.06 18.57 7.37
C PHE A 138 8.89 18.36 8.64
N ASP A 139 8.79 17.21 9.28
CA ASP A 139 9.40 16.97 10.60
C ASP A 139 10.51 15.90 10.59
N GLY A 140 10.71 15.21 9.46
CA GLY A 140 11.77 14.24 9.26
C GLY A 140 11.57 12.90 9.99
N ARG A 141 10.43 12.66 10.66
CA ARG A 141 10.18 11.47 11.51
C ARG A 141 9.82 10.20 10.72
N HIS A 142 10.63 9.88 9.72
CA HIS A 142 10.40 8.76 8.81
C HIS A 142 10.45 7.39 9.49
N GLU A 143 11.18 7.26 10.61
CA GLU A 143 11.22 6.01 11.38
C GLU A 143 9.93 5.75 12.17
N GLU A 144 9.31 6.80 12.73
CA GLU A 144 8.00 6.68 13.39
C GLU A 144 6.94 6.30 12.36
N VAL A 145 6.96 6.95 11.19
CA VAL A 145 6.04 6.67 10.09
C VAL A 145 6.18 5.24 9.57
N TYR A 146 7.39 4.69 9.55
CA TYR A 146 7.60 3.29 9.21
C TYR A 146 6.75 2.34 10.07
N VAL A 147 6.69 2.55 11.39
CA VAL A 147 5.92 1.67 12.29
C VAL A 147 4.44 1.65 11.90
N TYR A 148 3.86 2.83 11.66
CA TYR A 148 2.45 2.94 11.22
C TYR A 148 2.22 2.27 9.86
N VAL A 149 3.09 2.54 8.88
CA VAL A 149 2.93 1.98 7.54
C VAL A 149 3.11 0.46 7.55
N ASP A 150 4.08 -0.06 8.30
CA ASP A 150 4.33 -1.49 8.41
C ASP A 150 3.16 -2.23 9.05
N GLU A 151 2.68 -1.72 10.19
CA GLU A 151 1.52 -2.29 10.87
C GLU A 151 0.25 -2.22 10.02
N GLY A 152 0.05 -1.11 9.30
CA GLY A 152 -1.05 -0.94 8.36
C GLY A 152 -0.99 -1.94 7.19
N VAL A 153 0.19 -2.11 6.58
CA VAL A 153 0.42 -3.06 5.49
C VAL A 153 0.23 -4.51 5.95
N ARG A 154 0.80 -4.89 7.11
CA ARG A 154 0.60 -6.20 7.72
C ARG A 154 -0.86 -6.42 8.07
N GLY A 155 -1.51 -5.43 8.66
CA GLY A 155 -2.93 -5.46 9.01
C GLY A 155 -3.82 -5.69 7.80
N PHE A 156 -3.53 -5.01 6.69
CA PHE A 156 -4.26 -5.21 5.45
C PHE A 156 -4.04 -6.60 4.85
N LEU A 157 -2.80 -7.12 4.86
CA LEU A 157 -2.53 -8.50 4.44
C LEU A 157 -3.22 -9.53 5.34
N ARG A 158 -3.23 -9.31 6.66
CA ARG A 158 -4.00 -10.14 7.60
C ARG A 158 -5.48 -10.16 7.25
N HIS A 159 -6.07 -9.00 6.98
CA HIS A 159 -7.47 -8.90 6.56
C HIS A 159 -7.75 -9.71 5.28
N LEU A 160 -6.89 -9.57 4.26
CA LEU A 160 -7.04 -10.34 3.03
C LEU A 160 -6.93 -11.85 3.27
N LEU A 161 -6.02 -12.30 4.14
CA LEU A 161 -5.79 -13.72 4.40
C LEU A 161 -6.86 -14.33 5.32
N ALA A 162 -7.31 -13.61 6.35
CA ALA A 162 -8.24 -14.11 7.34
C ALA A 162 -9.70 -13.96 6.92
N GLU A 163 -10.06 -12.85 6.28
CA GLU A 163 -11.45 -12.51 5.98
C GLU A 163 -11.79 -12.63 4.50
N ARG A 164 -10.81 -12.40 3.61
CA ARG A 164 -11.03 -12.32 2.15
C ARG A 164 -10.11 -13.19 1.30
N PRO A 165 -9.79 -14.44 1.68
CA PRO A 165 -8.79 -15.24 0.97
C PRO A 165 -9.20 -15.57 -0.47
N HIS A 166 -10.51 -15.57 -0.76
CA HIS A 166 -11.06 -15.76 -2.09
C HIS A 166 -10.65 -14.65 -3.09
N GLU A 167 -10.40 -13.43 -2.61
CA GLU A 167 -9.92 -12.32 -3.45
C GLU A 167 -8.48 -12.56 -3.93
N LEU A 168 -7.68 -13.28 -3.13
CA LEU A 168 -6.35 -13.78 -3.50
C LEU A 168 -6.42 -15.11 -4.27
N GLY A 169 -7.62 -15.67 -4.48
CA GLY A 169 -7.83 -16.99 -5.06
C GLY A 169 -7.24 -18.12 -4.22
N LEU A 170 -7.16 -17.93 -2.90
CA LEU A 170 -6.68 -18.93 -1.95
C LEU A 170 -7.85 -19.68 -1.34
N ARG A 171 -7.62 -20.97 -1.07
CA ARG A 171 -8.52 -21.75 -0.20
C ARG A 171 -8.30 -21.35 1.26
N PRO A 172 -9.31 -21.50 2.15
CA PRO A 172 -9.17 -21.11 3.56
C PRO A 172 -7.97 -21.73 4.28
N GLU A 173 -7.66 -23.00 4.00
CA GLU A 173 -6.51 -23.71 4.55
C GLU A 173 -5.17 -23.10 4.08
N GLU A 174 -5.04 -22.82 2.79
CA GLU A 174 -3.84 -22.20 2.21
C GLU A 174 -3.63 -20.79 2.78
N ALA A 175 -4.72 -20.02 2.92
CA ALA A 175 -4.65 -18.67 3.46
C ALA A 175 -4.23 -18.67 4.93
N ARG A 176 -4.66 -19.65 5.73
CA ARG A 176 -4.22 -19.83 7.12
C ARG A 176 -2.71 -20.09 7.19
N ASP A 177 -2.19 -20.95 6.33
CA ASP A 177 -0.74 -21.22 6.28
C ASP A 177 0.06 -19.97 5.86
N VAL A 178 -0.46 -19.19 4.91
CA VAL A 178 0.15 -17.91 4.52
C VAL A 178 0.10 -16.91 5.67
N LEU A 179 -1.01 -16.81 6.41
CA LEU A 179 -1.16 -15.95 7.58
C LEU A 179 -0.15 -16.30 8.67
N HIS A 180 0.04 -17.58 8.97
CA HIS A 180 1.07 -18.01 9.93
C HIS A 180 2.47 -17.58 9.52
N ARG A 181 2.79 -17.64 8.21
CA ARG A 181 4.07 -17.15 7.69
C ARG A 181 4.19 -15.63 7.83
N LEU A 182 3.13 -14.87 7.55
CA LEU A 182 3.11 -13.41 7.73
C LEU A 182 3.42 -13.01 9.18
N GLU A 183 2.81 -13.69 10.16
CA GLU A 183 3.07 -13.43 11.59
C GLU A 183 4.49 -13.82 12.02
N ALA A 184 5.11 -14.78 11.32
CA ALA A 184 6.50 -15.16 11.57
C ALA A 184 7.52 -14.23 10.88
N LEU A 185 7.12 -13.47 9.86
CA LEU A 185 8.00 -12.51 9.20
C LEU A 185 8.32 -11.36 10.16
N ARG A 186 9.61 -11.10 10.34
CA ARG A 186 10.10 -9.87 10.97
C ARG A 186 10.52 -8.89 9.89
N THR A 187 10.06 -7.66 9.96
CA THR A 187 10.55 -6.56 9.12
C THR A 187 11.56 -5.76 9.91
N GLY A 188 12.81 -5.81 9.45
CA GLY A 188 13.96 -5.22 10.11
C GLY A 188 14.78 -6.24 10.93
N PRO A 189 16.05 -5.91 11.20
CA PRO A 189 16.93 -6.72 12.05
C PRO A 189 16.39 -6.85 13.48
#